data_AF-A0A1G2HVE3-F1
#
_entry.id   AF-A0A1G2HVE3-F1
#
_cell.length_a   1.000
_cell.length_b   1.000
_cell.length_c   1.000
_cell.angle_alpha   90.00
_cell.angle_beta   90.00
_cell.angle_gamma   90.00
#
_symmetry.space_group_name_H-M   'P 1'
#
loop_
_entity.id
_entity.type
_entity.pdbx_description
1 polymer ?
#
loop_
_entity_poly.entity_id
_entity_poly.type
_entity_poly.pdbx_seq_one_letter_code
_entity_poly.pdbx_strand_id
1 'polypeptide(L)' 'MFNNNQNRGSFGPREMVKGNWKCSDCQKEITELPFEPAPDRPIYCRDCWSKNKPPKRNY' A
#
# COMPACT_ATOMS: atom_id res chain seq x y z
N MET A 1 12.48 40.36 -0.26
CA MET A 1 13.01 39.12 0.35
C MET A 1 11.81 38.23 0.67
N PHE A 2 11.53 37.21 -0.14
CA PHE A 2 10.43 36.28 0.14
C PHE A 2 10.96 35.09 0.96
N ASN A 3 10.59 35.03 2.24
CA ASN A 3 10.91 33.89 3.11
C ASN A 3 10.04 32.68 2.74
N ASN A 4 10.57 31.80 1.90
CA ASN A 4 9.99 30.49 1.63
C ASN A 4 10.31 29.50 2.77
N ASN A 5 9.70 29.72 3.93
CA ASN A 5 9.63 28.74 5.02
C ASN A 5 8.30 28.01 4.94
N GLN A 6 8.12 27.18 3.92
CA GLN A 6 6.91 26.39 3.74
C GLN A 6 7.21 24.93 4.07
N ASN A 7 6.98 24.63 5.35
CA ASN A 7 6.15 23.51 5.75
C ASN A 7 6.64 22.13 5.27
N ARG A 8 7.63 21.60 6.00
CA ARG A 8 7.92 20.16 6.03
C ARG A 8 6.66 19.46 6.53
N GLY A 9 5.83 19.00 5.60
CA GLY A 9 4.58 18.30 5.89
C GLY A 9 4.83 17.13 6.81
N SER A 10 4.45 17.29 8.07
CA SER A 10 4.33 16.22 9.06
C SER A 10 3.17 15.32 8.64
N PHE A 11 3.41 14.45 7.65
CA PHE A 11 2.64 13.22 7.53
C PHE A 11 2.93 12.42 8.79
N GLY A 12 1.97 12.37 9.72
CA GLY A 12 2.08 11.55 10.93
C GLY A 12 2.50 10.11 10.61
N PRO A 13 3.07 9.39 11.58
CA PRO A 13 3.55 8.02 11.35
C PRO A 13 2.41 7.19 10.78
N ARG A 14 2.60 6.64 9.58
CA ARG A 14 1.64 5.72 8.97
C ARG A 14 1.64 4.48 9.83
N GLU A 15 0.52 4.20 10.51
CA GLU A 15 0.36 2.98 11.28
C GLU A 15 0.39 1.79 10.31
N MET A 16 1.53 1.11 10.27
CA MET A 16 1.69 -0.12 9.51
C MET A 16 1.15 -1.26 10.37
N VAL A 17 0.10 -1.91 9.92
CA VAL A 17 -0.43 -3.11 10.57
C VAL A 17 0.53 -4.25 10.24
N LYS A 18 1.18 -4.80 11.27
CA LYS A 18 1.99 -6.02 11.15
C LYS A 18 1.10 -7.23 11.39
N GLY A 19 1.18 -8.21 10.51
CA GLY A 19 0.41 -9.46 10.62
C GLY A 19 0.95 -10.54 9.72
N ASN A 20 0.17 -11.58 9.46
CA ASN A 20 0.51 -12.63 8.50
C ASN A 20 -0.73 -12.93 7.67
N TRP A 21 -0.78 -12.39 6.45
CA TRP A 21 -1.87 -12.61 5.52
C TRP A 21 -1.39 -13.37 4.30
N LYS A 22 -2.25 -14.20 3.71
CA LYS A 22 -1.91 -14.96 2.51
C LYS A 22 -2.45 -14.25 1.27
N CYS A 23 -1.59 -14.09 0.27
CA CYS A 23 -2.00 -13.60 -1.03
C CYS A 23 -3.02 -14.56 -1.66
N SER A 24 -4.17 -14.06 -2.11
CA SER A 24 -5.21 -14.89 -2.73
C SER A 24 -4.76 -15.56 -4.04
N ASP A 25 -3.79 -14.98 -4.75
CA ASP A 25 -3.29 -15.53 -6.02
C ASP A 25 -2.09 -16.49 -5.83
N CYS A 26 -1.10 -16.08 -5.05
CA CYS A 26 0.20 -16.78 -4.97
C CYS A 26 0.50 -17.36 -3.59
N GLN A 27 -0.42 -17.22 -2.63
CA GLN A 27 -0.29 -17.69 -1.24
C GLN A 27 0.93 -17.15 -0.49
N LYS A 28 1.64 -16.17 -1.05
CA LYS A 28 2.76 -15.49 -0.40
C LYS A 28 2.29 -14.79 0.88
N GLU A 29 3.09 -14.89 1.92
CA GLU A 29 2.85 -14.23 3.20
C GLU A 29 3.12 -12.72 3.09
N ILE A 30 2.16 -11.93 3.57
CA ILE A 30 2.23 -10.47 3.62
C ILE A 30 2.30 -10.11 5.09
N THR A 31 3.38 -9.44 5.47
CA THR A 31 3.68 -9.15 6.86
C THR A 31 3.30 -7.75 7.31
N GLU A 32 3.13 -6.83 6.35
CA GLU A 32 2.91 -5.41 6.63
C GLU A 32 1.91 -4.83 5.64
N LEU A 33 0.84 -4.24 6.16
CA LEU A 33 -0.18 -3.55 5.36
C LEU A 33 -0.46 -2.16 5.95
N PRO A 34 -0.62 -1.12 5.11
CA PRO A 34 -1.01 0.22 5.56
C PRO A 34 -2.53 0.37 5.78
N PHE A 35 -3.28 -0.73 5.68
CA PHE A 35 -4.73 -0.76 5.86
C PHE A 35 -5.12 -1.99 6.68
N GLU A 36 -6.25 -1.89 7.39
CA GLU A 36 -6.79 -3.01 8.14
C GLU A 36 -7.27 -4.11 7.18
N PRO A 37 -6.76 -5.35 7.32
CA PRO A 37 -7.12 -6.45 6.44
C PRO A 37 -8.52 -6.95 6.77
N ALA A 38 -9.43 -6.81 5.83
CA ALA A 38 -10.79 -7.32 5.94
C ALA A 38 -10.87 -8.76 5.39
N PRO A 39 -11.53 -9.71 6.09
CA PRO A 39 -11.72 -11.08 5.60
C PRO A 39 -12.62 -11.14 4.35
N ASP A 40 -13.44 -10.11 4.12
CA ASP A 40 -14.33 -10.02 2.96
C ASP A 40 -13.63 -9.65 1.65
N ARG A 41 -12.37 -9.16 1.70
CA ARG A 41 -11.64 -8.71 0.50
C ARG A 41 -10.37 -9.53 0.26
N PRO A 42 -10.15 -10.05 -0.97
CA PRO A 42 -8.92 -10.76 -1.29
C PRO A 42 -7.72 -9.82 -1.18
N ILE A 43 -6.70 -10.26 -0.45
CA ILE A 43 -5.45 -9.51 -0.27
C ILE A 43 -4.48 -10.00 -1.34
N TYR A 44 -3.88 -9.05 -2.07
CA TYR A 44 -2.87 -9.34 -3.07
C TYR A 44 -1.51 -8.81 -2.61
N CYS A 45 -0.46 -9.58 -2.84
CA CYS A 45 0.90 -9.10 -2.60
C CYS A 45 1.27 -8.03 -3.64
N ARG A 46 2.33 -7.25 -3.35
CA ARG A 46 2.81 -6.17 -4.24
C ARG A 46 3.04 -6.67 -5.67
N ASP A 47 3.52 -7.90 -5.83
CA ASP A 47 3.78 -8.51 -7.14
C ASP A 47 2.48 -8.80 -7.91
N CYS A 48 1.51 -9.46 -7.28
CA CYS A 48 0.20 -9.75 -7.89
C CYS A 48 -0.58 -8.47 -8.18
N TRP A 49 -0.57 -7.50 -7.25
CA TRP A 49 -1.18 -6.20 -7.46
C TRP A 49 -0.55 -5.44 -8.64
N SER A 50 0.78 -5.52 -8.79
CA SER A 50 1.49 -4.91 -9.91
C SER A 50 1.14 -5.58 -11.24
N LYS A 51 1.03 -6.91 -11.26
CA LYS A 51 0.61 -7.68 -12.45
C LYS A 51 -0.83 -7.41 -12.86
N ASN A 52 -1.72 -7.25 -11.89
CA ASN A 52 -3.14 -7.02 -12.13
C ASN A 52 -3.48 -5.56 -12.43
N LYS A 53 -2.48 -4.66 -12.37
CA LYS A 53 -2.70 -3.25 -12.68
C LYS A 53 -2.97 -3.12 -14.19
N PRO A 54 -4.14 -2.57 -14.61
CA PRO A 54 -4.37 -2.32 -16.02
C PRO A 54 -3.25 -1.42 -16.55
N PRO A 55 -2.77 -1.63 -17.78
CA PRO A 55 -1.76 -0.77 -18.36
C PRO A 55 -2.27 0.66 -18.24
N LYS A 56 -1.45 1.56 -17.68
CA LYS A 56 -1.74 2.99 -17.71
C LYS A 56 -1.91 3.35 -19.18
N ARG A 57 -3.15 3.57 -19.62
CA ARG A 57 -3.43 4.16 -20.92
C ARG A 57 -2.81 5.54 -20.87
N ASN A 58 -1.61 5.66 -21.42
CA ASN A 58 -1.01 6.95 -21.73
C ASN A 58 -1.83 7.51 -22.89
N TYR A 59 -2.63 8.54 -22.59
CA TYR A 59 -3.26 9.39 -23.59
C TYR A 59 -2.38 10.63 -23.74
#